data_AF-A0A937INU4-F1
#
_entry.id   AF-A0A937INU4-F1
#
_cell.length_a   1.000
_cell.length_b   1.000
_cell.length_c   1.000
_cell.angle_alpha   90.00
_cell.angle_beta   90.00
_cell.angle_gamma   90.00
#
_symmetry.space_group_name_H-M   'P 1'
#
loop_
_entity.id
_entity.type
_entity.pdbx_description
1 polymer ?
#
loop_
_entity_poly.entity_id
_entity_poly.type
_entity_poly.pdbx_seq_one_letter_code
_entity_poly.pdbx_strand_id
1 'polypeptide(L)'
;MKLLIFSFILAFNFKHLAYSQTSNFENKISEPPLCSNNRGEKVYFKNLNSKTGRFTAGVAKRDINGLPIIYRFNYQKSSKALQLFIDFHECAHHQTGDLEKKPPKQNSFEYMMKESIADCLAAIRIKSDKINGQFLIKEVLVELKKNMTIIGFSKSTIESREMNIKKCFKKNISLSKYIDDVLNKRNLK
;
A
#
# COMPACT_ATOMS: atom_id res chain seq x y z
N MET A 1 -10.82 23.85 43.45
CA MET A 1 -10.28 24.53 42.26
C MET A 1 -8.75 24.57 42.36
N LYS A 2 -8.08 23.72 41.57
CA LYS A 2 -6.79 23.97 40.88
C LYS A 2 -6.30 22.63 40.28
N LEU A 3 -6.54 22.49 38.97
CA LEU A 3 -5.95 21.48 38.10
C LEU A 3 -4.43 21.69 38.06
N LEU A 4 -3.64 20.62 38.22
CA LEU A 4 -2.25 20.59 37.77
C LEU A 4 -2.19 19.74 36.50
N ILE A 5 -2.07 20.42 35.37
CA ILE A 5 -1.87 19.88 34.03
C ILE A 5 -0.39 19.55 33.90
N PHE A 6 -0.03 18.26 33.84
CA PHE A 6 1.29 17.85 33.36
C PHE A 6 1.23 17.70 31.84
N SER A 7 1.62 18.76 31.14
CA SER A 7 1.82 18.77 29.70
C SER A 7 3.26 18.35 29.41
N PHE A 8 3.46 17.09 28.97
CA PHE A 8 4.77 16.65 28.46
C PHE A 8 4.92 17.11 27.01
N ILE A 9 5.56 18.25 26.81
CA ILE A 9 6.05 18.69 25.49
C ILE A 9 7.44 18.08 25.30
N LEU A 10 7.54 17.02 24.48
CA LEU A 10 8.83 16.54 24.01
C LEU A 10 9.33 17.49 22.90
N ALA A 11 10.22 18.40 23.25
CA ALA A 11 10.97 19.22 22.30
C ALA A 11 12.07 18.36 21.67
N PHE A 12 11.83 17.78 20.48
CA PHE A 12 12.91 17.20 19.68
C PHE A 12 13.71 18.32 19.01
N ASN A 13 14.93 18.54 19.52
CA ASN A 13 15.96 19.35 18.88
C ASN A 13 16.38 18.71 17.55
N PHE A 14 15.77 19.12 16.43
CA PHE A 14 16.29 18.86 15.09
C PHE A 14 17.42 19.85 14.77
N LYS A 15 18.58 19.66 15.38
CA LYS A 15 19.85 20.20 14.87
C LYS A 15 20.72 19.01 14.52
N HIS A 16 21.11 18.92 13.25
CA HIS A 16 21.74 17.79 12.54
C HIS A 16 20.78 16.80 11.86
N LEU A 17 20.24 17.24 10.73
CA LEU A 17 20.09 16.35 9.59
C LEU A 17 20.27 17.17 8.29
N ALA A 18 21.50 17.57 8.03
CA ALA A 18 21.90 18.13 6.75
C ALA A 18 22.50 17.02 5.89
N TYR A 19 22.19 17.08 4.60
CA TYR A 19 22.67 16.25 3.49
C TYR A 19 21.95 14.91 3.27
N SER A 20 20.75 14.98 2.71
CA SER A 20 20.37 14.05 1.65
C SER A 20 20.42 14.83 0.34
N GLN A 21 21.29 14.42 -0.58
CA GLN A 21 21.22 14.89 -1.96
C GLN A 21 19.83 14.55 -2.49
N THR A 22 18.97 15.56 -2.63
CA THR A 22 17.72 15.42 -3.37
C THR A 22 18.11 15.40 -4.84
N SER A 23 18.38 14.20 -5.38
CA SER A 23 18.32 14.04 -6.82
C SER A 23 16.89 14.37 -7.23
N ASN A 24 16.73 15.43 -8.02
CA ASN A 24 15.47 15.82 -8.66
C ASN A 24 15.12 14.82 -9.78
N PHE A 25 15.04 13.54 -9.45
CA PHE A 25 14.56 12.50 -10.37
C PHE A 25 13.06 12.32 -10.12
N GLU A 26 12.25 13.10 -10.85
CA GLU A 26 10.82 12.80 -10.96
C GLU A 26 10.65 11.65 -11.96
N ASN A 27 10.23 10.50 -11.46
CA ASN A 27 9.88 9.35 -12.28
C ASN A 27 8.59 9.64 -13.06
N LYS A 28 8.49 9.10 -14.28
CA LYS A 28 7.22 9.10 -15.02
C LYS A 28 6.19 8.30 -14.23
N ILE A 29 5.00 8.88 -14.02
CA ILE A 29 3.87 8.19 -13.40
C ILE A 29 3.39 7.07 -14.34
N SER A 30 3.28 5.85 -13.83
CA SER A 30 2.81 4.71 -14.62
C SER A 30 1.30 4.74 -14.84
N GLU A 31 0.88 4.26 -16.01
CA GLU A 31 -0.53 4.03 -16.29
C GLU A 31 -1.16 3.07 -15.26
N PRO A 32 -2.37 3.36 -14.77
CA PRO A 32 -3.09 2.46 -13.89
C PRO A 32 -3.36 1.09 -14.49
N PRO A 33 -3.31 0.02 -13.67
CA PRO A 33 -3.86 -1.25 -14.08
C PRO A 33 -5.39 -1.19 -14.11
N LEU A 34 -6.01 -2.09 -14.88
CA LEU A 34 -7.44 -2.34 -14.75
C LEU A 34 -7.76 -2.87 -13.35
N CYS A 35 -8.80 -2.34 -12.73
CA CYS A 35 -9.26 -2.75 -11.41
C CYS A 35 -10.78 -2.64 -11.33
N SER A 36 -11.40 -3.67 -10.78
CA SER A 36 -12.81 -3.69 -10.41
C SER A 36 -12.92 -4.20 -8.97
N ASN A 37 -13.90 -3.70 -8.21
CA ASN A 37 -14.12 -4.15 -6.84
C ASN A 37 -14.84 -5.52 -6.80
N ASN A 38 -15.14 -6.01 -5.59
CA ASN A 38 -15.82 -7.27 -5.36
C ASN A 38 -17.27 -7.35 -5.91
N ARG A 39 -17.83 -6.24 -6.39
CA ARG A 39 -19.16 -6.15 -7.02
C ARG A 39 -19.08 -5.96 -8.55
N GLY A 40 -17.88 -5.96 -9.13
CA GLY A 40 -17.65 -5.70 -10.54
C GLY A 40 -17.62 -4.21 -10.93
N GLU A 41 -17.73 -3.29 -9.97
CA GLU A 41 -17.67 -1.85 -10.23
C GLU A 41 -16.23 -1.44 -10.60
N LYS A 42 -16.05 -0.67 -11.67
CA LYS A 42 -14.74 -0.17 -12.10
C LYS A 42 -14.15 0.79 -11.06
N VAL A 43 -12.91 0.56 -10.65
CA VAL A 43 -12.16 1.42 -9.74
C VAL A 43 -11.42 2.51 -10.51
N TYR A 44 -11.58 3.77 -10.08
CA TYR A 44 -10.91 4.92 -10.68
C TYR A 44 -9.59 5.24 -9.98
N PHE A 45 -8.63 5.81 -10.71
CA PHE A 45 -7.34 6.22 -10.14
C PHE A 45 -7.17 7.74 -10.29
N LYS A 46 -6.76 8.41 -9.21
CA LYS A 46 -6.53 9.87 -9.21
C LYS A 46 -5.14 10.19 -8.67
N ASN A 47 -4.32 10.80 -9.52
CA ASN A 47 -3.01 11.32 -9.13
C ASN A 47 -3.17 12.60 -8.30
N LEU A 48 -2.49 12.64 -7.16
CA LEU A 48 -2.39 13.77 -6.25
C LEU A 48 -0.91 14.05 -5.99
N ASN A 49 -0.53 15.32 -6.07
CA ASN A 49 0.84 15.74 -5.82
C ASN A 49 0.87 16.69 -4.63
N SER A 50 1.75 16.43 -3.67
CA SER A 50 2.06 17.34 -2.58
C SER A 50 3.54 17.73 -2.67
N LYS A 51 3.78 19.04 -2.76
CA LYS A 51 5.15 19.60 -2.75
C LYS A 51 5.89 19.22 -1.47
N THR A 52 5.19 19.11 -0.34
CA THR A 52 5.76 18.75 0.98
C THR A 52 5.75 17.25 1.27
N GLY A 53 4.96 16.47 0.52
CA GLY A 53 4.85 15.02 0.71
C GLY A 53 6.16 14.32 0.36
N ARG A 54 6.76 13.60 1.31
CA ARG A 54 8.08 12.98 1.13
C ARG A 54 8.05 11.59 0.51
N PHE A 55 6.90 10.92 0.52
CA PHE A 55 6.78 9.52 0.12
C PHE A 55 5.64 9.32 -0.87
N THR A 56 5.77 8.28 -1.68
CA THR A 56 4.67 7.74 -2.47
C THR A 56 3.73 6.94 -1.58
N ALA A 57 2.42 7.13 -1.74
CA ALA A 57 1.40 6.36 -1.04
C ALA A 57 0.16 6.15 -1.92
N GLY A 58 -0.52 5.04 -1.72
CA GLY A 58 -1.84 4.76 -2.27
C GLY A 58 -2.89 4.81 -1.16
N VAL A 59 -4.13 5.16 -1.51
CA VAL A 59 -5.26 5.04 -0.60
C VAL A 59 -6.52 4.61 -1.36
N ALA A 60 -7.00 3.40 -1.09
CA ALA A 60 -8.30 2.91 -1.53
C ALA A 60 -9.43 3.52 -0.70
N LYS A 61 -10.44 4.10 -1.36
CA LYS A 61 -11.63 4.70 -0.75
C LYS A 61 -12.87 4.53 -1.63
N ARG A 62 -14.04 4.79 -1.05
CA ARG A 62 -15.21 5.26 -1.79
C ARG A 62 -15.22 6.79 -1.75
N ASP A 63 -15.49 7.45 -2.87
CA ASP A 63 -15.58 8.91 -2.93
C ASP A 63 -16.89 9.41 -2.31
N ILE A 64 -17.15 10.72 -2.41
CA ILE A 64 -18.37 11.35 -1.86
C ILE A 64 -19.67 10.81 -2.48
N ASN A 65 -19.60 10.25 -3.69
CA ASN A 65 -20.73 9.66 -4.40
C ASN A 65 -20.77 8.13 -4.21
N GLY A 66 -19.90 7.57 -3.38
CA GLY A 66 -19.78 6.13 -3.16
C GLY A 66 -18.98 5.39 -4.23
N LEU A 67 -18.41 6.07 -5.22
CA LEU A 67 -17.66 5.42 -6.31
C LEU A 67 -16.31 4.89 -5.82
N PRO A 68 -15.89 3.68 -6.24
CA PRO A 68 -14.62 3.13 -5.81
C PRO A 68 -13.45 3.87 -6.49
N ILE A 69 -12.54 4.40 -5.67
CA ILE A 69 -11.40 5.22 -6.10
C ILE A 69 -10.11 4.83 -5.38
N ILE A 70 -8.98 5.01 -6.05
CA ILE A 70 -7.63 4.92 -5.51
C ILE A 70 -6.96 6.28 -5.70
N TYR A 71 -6.58 6.91 -4.59
CA TYR A 71 -5.79 8.14 -4.60
C TYR A 71 -4.30 7.79 -4.59
N ARG A 72 -3.57 8.38 -5.53
CA ARG A 72 -2.14 8.16 -5.76
C ARG A 72 -1.34 9.38 -5.35
N PHE A 73 -0.70 9.32 -4.20
CA PHE A 73 0.05 10.45 -3.67
C PHE A 73 1.52 10.36 -4.08
N ASN A 74 2.04 11.42 -4.70
CA ASN A 74 3.45 11.59 -5.04
C ASN A 74 4.06 10.41 -5.82
N TYR A 75 3.33 9.83 -6.77
CA TYR A 75 3.81 8.67 -7.54
C TYR A 75 5.11 8.96 -8.31
N GLN A 76 5.32 10.20 -8.75
CA GLN A 76 6.55 10.61 -9.41
C GLN A 76 7.80 10.47 -8.52
N LYS A 77 7.65 10.32 -7.20
CA LYS A 77 8.76 10.15 -6.25
C LYS A 77 9.18 8.68 -6.03
N SER A 78 8.56 7.74 -6.73
CA SER A 78 8.89 6.31 -6.61
C SER A 78 9.16 5.67 -7.96
N SER A 79 9.90 4.56 -7.91
CA SER A 79 10.13 3.73 -9.10
C SER A 79 8.83 3.16 -9.66
N LYS A 80 8.84 2.85 -10.96
CA LYS A 80 7.69 2.23 -11.63
C LYS A 80 7.26 0.92 -10.96
N ALA A 81 8.19 0.14 -10.42
CA ALA A 81 7.88 -1.10 -9.74
C ALA A 81 7.08 -0.86 -8.46
N LEU A 82 7.49 0.13 -7.64
CA LEU A 82 6.78 0.49 -6.43
C LEU A 82 5.40 1.09 -6.73
N GLN A 83 5.28 1.96 -7.74
CA GLN A 83 3.99 2.50 -8.18
C GLN A 83 3.00 1.39 -8.54
N LEU A 84 3.44 0.40 -9.34
CA LEU A 84 2.63 -0.75 -9.74
C LEU A 84 2.22 -1.61 -8.54
N PHE A 85 3.14 -1.85 -7.61
CA PHE A 85 2.82 -2.64 -6.41
C PHE A 85 1.77 -1.94 -5.55
N ILE A 86 1.90 -0.64 -5.31
CA ILE A 86 0.92 0.15 -4.57
C ILE A 86 -0.44 0.09 -5.29
N ASP A 87 -0.48 0.28 -6.61
CA ASP A 87 -1.73 0.19 -7.36
C ASP A 87 -2.43 -1.16 -7.21
N PHE A 88 -1.68 -2.27 -7.29
CA PHE A 88 -2.23 -3.59 -7.09
C PHE A 88 -2.66 -3.84 -5.64
N HIS A 89 -1.91 -3.32 -4.67
CA HIS A 89 -2.24 -3.39 -3.25
C HIS A 89 -3.56 -2.65 -2.95
N GLU A 90 -3.68 -1.41 -3.39
CA GLU A 90 -4.91 -0.63 -3.19
C GLU A 90 -6.10 -1.23 -3.97
N CYS A 91 -5.86 -1.79 -5.15
CA CYS A 91 -6.88 -2.54 -5.88
C CYS A 91 -7.35 -3.77 -5.10
N ALA A 92 -6.45 -4.46 -4.40
CA ALA A 92 -6.81 -5.62 -3.60
C ALA A 92 -7.78 -5.27 -2.45
N HIS A 93 -7.70 -4.08 -1.86
CA HIS A 93 -8.68 -3.61 -0.88
C HIS A 93 -10.10 -3.51 -1.48
N HIS A 94 -10.21 -3.02 -2.71
CA HIS A 94 -11.48 -3.02 -3.46
C HIS A 94 -11.94 -4.44 -3.81
N GLN A 95 -11.04 -5.28 -4.31
CA GLN A 95 -11.35 -6.64 -4.77
C GLN A 95 -11.78 -7.58 -3.64
N THR A 96 -11.30 -7.35 -2.42
CA THR A 96 -11.60 -8.20 -1.25
C THR A 96 -12.72 -7.64 -0.38
N GLY A 97 -13.30 -6.50 -0.77
CA GLY A 97 -14.40 -5.86 -0.05
C GLY A 97 -13.98 -5.25 1.29
N ASP A 98 -12.72 -4.84 1.45
CA ASP A 98 -12.25 -4.17 2.68
C ASP A 98 -13.00 -2.85 2.95
N LEU A 99 -13.51 -2.21 1.89
CA LEU A 99 -14.23 -0.95 1.96
C LEU A 99 -15.74 -1.11 2.21
N GLU A 100 -16.24 -2.35 2.25
CA GLU A 100 -17.66 -2.63 2.48
C GLU A 100 -18.02 -2.68 3.98
N LYS A 101 -17.00 -2.72 4.84
CA LYS A 101 -17.14 -2.78 6.30
C LYS A 101 -16.52 -1.56 6.93
N LYS A 102 -16.89 -1.30 8.19
CA LYS A 102 -16.24 -0.27 9.00
C LYS A 102 -14.73 -0.56 9.05
N PRO A 103 -13.85 0.42 8.81
CA PRO A 103 -12.41 0.21 8.89
C PRO A 103 -12.01 -0.35 10.27
N PRO A 104 -11.22 -1.43 10.32
CA PRO A 104 -10.73 -1.96 11.59
C PRO A 104 -9.83 -0.94 12.27
N LYS A 105 -9.72 -1.01 13.60
CA LYS A 105 -8.82 -0.14 14.36
C LYS A 105 -7.39 -0.31 13.84
N GLN A 106 -6.68 0.80 13.66
CA GLN A 106 -5.29 0.77 13.20
C GLN A 106 -4.45 -0.12 14.12
N ASN A 107 -3.55 -0.91 13.53
CA ASN A 107 -2.70 -1.89 14.22
C ASN A 107 -3.42 -3.05 14.92
N SER A 108 -4.75 -3.20 14.75
CA SER A 108 -5.45 -4.42 15.19
C SER A 108 -5.08 -5.61 14.31
N PHE A 109 -5.32 -6.83 14.81
CA PHE A 109 -5.13 -8.05 14.04
C PHE A 109 -5.89 -8.02 12.70
N GLU A 110 -7.14 -7.57 12.72
CA GLU A 110 -7.96 -7.43 11.50
C GLU A 110 -7.35 -6.44 10.50
N TYR A 111 -6.84 -5.30 11.01
CA TYR A 111 -6.11 -4.34 10.20
C TYR A 111 -4.88 -4.98 9.56
N MET A 112 -4.03 -5.66 10.34
CA MET A 112 -2.84 -6.32 9.81
C MET A 112 -3.17 -7.42 8.80
N MET A 113 -4.26 -8.17 9.04
CA MET A 113 -4.70 -9.23 8.14
C MET A 113 -5.14 -8.67 6.79
N LYS A 114 -5.92 -7.58 6.73
CA LYS A 114 -6.31 -6.98 5.45
C LYS A 114 -5.11 -6.45 4.65
N GLU A 115 -4.15 -5.80 5.31
CA GLU A 115 -2.92 -5.31 4.66
C GLU A 115 -2.07 -6.48 4.13
N SER A 116 -1.97 -7.56 4.90
CA SER A 116 -1.26 -8.79 4.50
C SER A 116 -1.91 -9.48 3.30
N ILE A 117 -3.24 -9.52 3.25
CA ILE A 117 -4.00 -10.02 2.09
C ILE A 117 -3.76 -9.14 0.86
N ALA A 118 -3.80 -7.81 1.02
CA ALA A 118 -3.56 -6.87 -0.06
C ALA A 118 -2.14 -6.98 -0.64
N ASP A 119 -1.12 -7.09 0.22
CA ASP A 119 0.26 -7.39 -0.19
C ASP A 119 0.37 -8.72 -0.94
N CYS A 120 -0.34 -9.74 -0.47
CA CYS A 120 -0.31 -11.06 -1.06
C CYS A 120 -0.88 -11.04 -2.49
N LEU A 121 -2.03 -10.38 -2.66
CA LEU A 121 -2.69 -10.20 -3.96
C LEU A 121 -1.81 -9.38 -4.91
N ALA A 122 -1.19 -8.30 -4.44
CA ALA A 122 -0.26 -7.51 -5.23
C ALA A 122 0.93 -8.34 -5.73
N ALA A 123 1.50 -9.19 -4.86
CA ALA A 123 2.59 -10.08 -5.21
C ALA A 123 2.18 -11.16 -6.23
N ILE A 124 1.02 -11.80 -6.03
CA ILE A 124 0.46 -12.78 -6.99
C ILE A 124 0.23 -12.11 -8.35
N ARG A 125 -0.29 -10.88 -8.36
CA ARG A 125 -0.58 -10.14 -9.58
C ARG A 125 0.66 -9.70 -10.35
N ILE A 126 1.74 -9.28 -9.65
CA ILE A 126 3.03 -9.03 -10.30
C ILE A 126 3.57 -10.30 -10.97
N LYS A 127 3.35 -11.48 -10.36
CA LYS A 127 3.75 -12.77 -10.94
C LYS A 127 2.96 -13.09 -12.22
N SER A 128 1.64 -12.86 -12.22
CA SER A 128 0.76 -13.24 -13.34
C SER A 128 0.79 -12.25 -14.50
N ASP A 129 0.82 -10.95 -14.21
CA ASP A 129 0.50 -9.91 -15.21
C ASP A 129 1.75 -9.33 -15.89
N LYS A 130 2.96 -9.75 -15.48
CA LYS A 130 4.22 -9.12 -15.92
C LYS A 130 5.27 -10.16 -16.31
N ILE A 131 5.74 -10.06 -17.55
CA ILE A 131 6.83 -10.87 -18.12
C ILE A 131 8.10 -10.82 -17.25
N ASN A 132 8.37 -9.69 -16.60
CA ASN A 132 9.52 -9.48 -15.72
C ASN A 132 9.17 -9.50 -14.22
N GLY A 133 8.14 -10.25 -13.82
CA GLY A 133 7.61 -10.25 -12.44
C GLY A 133 8.68 -10.49 -11.36
N GLN A 134 9.67 -11.35 -11.63
CA GLN A 134 10.74 -11.66 -10.68
C GLN A 134 11.74 -10.50 -10.48
N PHE A 135 11.97 -9.69 -11.52
CA PHE A 135 12.76 -8.47 -11.39
C PHE A 135 11.97 -7.39 -10.64
N LEU A 136 10.71 -7.18 -11.05
CA LEU A 136 9.83 -6.18 -10.44
C LEU A 136 9.63 -6.42 -8.94
N ILE A 137 9.41 -7.66 -8.51
CA ILE A 137 9.19 -7.93 -7.08
C ILE A 137 10.46 -7.68 -6.24
N LYS A 138 11.66 -7.90 -6.79
CA LYS A 138 12.92 -7.57 -6.10
C LYS A 138 13.07 -6.07 -5.92
N GLU A 139 12.78 -5.29 -6.96
CA GLU A 139 12.81 -3.83 -6.92
C GLU A 139 11.79 -3.29 -5.90
N VAL A 140 10.56 -3.82 -5.92
CA VAL A 140 9.52 -3.50 -4.94
C VAL A 140 10.01 -3.73 -3.52
N LEU A 141 10.62 -4.87 -3.21
CA LEU A 141 11.09 -5.18 -1.85
C LEU A 141 12.18 -4.21 -1.38
N VAL A 142 13.09 -3.81 -2.27
CA VAL A 142 14.14 -2.82 -1.97
C VAL A 142 13.53 -1.45 -1.66
N GLU A 143 12.67 -0.95 -2.54
CA GLU A 143 12.04 0.37 -2.39
C GLU A 143 11.06 0.41 -1.20
N LEU A 144 10.30 -0.66 -0.98
CA LEU A 144 9.38 -0.76 0.15
C LEU A 144 10.15 -0.76 1.48
N LYS A 145 11.22 -1.55 1.59
CA LYS A 145 12.09 -1.56 2.77
C LYS A 145 12.67 -0.18 3.06
N LYS A 146 13.17 0.50 2.03
CA LYS A 146 13.71 1.86 2.14
C LYS A 146 12.65 2.84 2.66
N ASN A 147 11.47 2.87 2.04
CA ASN A 147 10.41 3.79 2.44
C ASN A 147 9.90 3.49 3.86
N MET A 148 9.67 2.23 4.20
CA MET A 148 9.24 1.84 5.55
C MET A 148 10.28 2.21 6.62
N THR A 149 11.57 2.07 6.30
CA THR A 149 12.66 2.49 7.21
C THR A 149 12.62 4.00 7.45
N ILE A 150 12.46 4.81 6.40
CA ILE A 150 12.44 6.27 6.54
C ILE A 150 11.18 6.73 7.29
N ILE A 151 10.04 6.05 7.11
CA ILE A 151 8.80 6.33 7.84
C ILE A 151 8.91 5.94 9.33
N GLY A 152 9.84 5.05 9.69
CA GLY A 152 10.08 4.64 11.07
C GLY A 152 9.37 3.34 11.48
N PHE A 153 9.04 2.46 10.53
CA PHE A 153 8.54 1.12 10.87
C PHE A 153 9.62 0.30 11.59
N SER A 154 9.21 -0.55 12.53
CA SER A 154 10.13 -1.47 13.21
C SER A 154 10.74 -2.48 12.22
N LYS A 155 11.98 -2.90 12.49
CA LYS A 155 12.67 -3.93 11.71
C LYS A 155 11.82 -5.21 11.58
N SER A 156 11.20 -5.66 12.68
CA SER A 156 10.33 -6.83 12.69
C SER A 156 9.11 -6.70 11.77
N THR A 157 8.52 -5.51 11.68
CA THR A 157 7.37 -5.25 10.79
C THR A 157 7.78 -5.29 9.33
N ILE A 158 8.93 -4.68 9.00
CA ILE A 158 9.50 -4.69 7.65
C ILE A 158 9.81 -6.13 7.21
N GLU A 159 10.50 -6.90 8.06
CA GLU A 159 10.86 -8.30 7.77
C GLU A 159 9.63 -9.20 7.60
N SER A 160 8.61 -9.02 8.45
CA SER A 160 7.35 -9.74 8.34
C SER A 160 6.65 -9.46 7.01
N ARG A 161 6.58 -8.18 6.61
CA ARG A 161 5.95 -7.75 5.35
C ARG A 161 6.72 -8.29 4.14
N GLU A 162 8.04 -8.18 4.13
CA GLU A 162 8.88 -8.76 3.08
C GLU A 162 8.67 -10.28 2.95
N MET A 163 8.64 -10.99 4.08
CA MET A 163 8.43 -12.44 4.09
C MET A 163 7.05 -12.81 3.52
N ASN A 164 6.00 -12.06 3.87
CA ASN A 164 4.66 -12.28 3.31
C ASN A 164 4.67 -12.12 1.79
N ILE A 165 5.19 -11.00 1.29
CA ILE A 165 5.29 -10.71 -0.15
C ILE A 165 6.07 -11.81 -0.88
N LYS A 166 7.23 -12.22 -0.36
CA LYS A 166 8.06 -13.29 -0.96
C LYS A 166 7.33 -14.64 -0.97
N LYS A 167 6.61 -15.00 0.10
CA LYS A 167 5.82 -16.23 0.18
C LYS A 167 4.67 -16.19 -0.82
N CYS A 168 3.96 -15.06 -0.92
CA CYS A 168 2.83 -14.90 -1.82
C CYS A 168 3.23 -14.91 -3.29
N PHE A 169 4.35 -14.27 -3.64
CA PHE A 169 4.91 -14.32 -4.99
C PHE A 169 5.23 -15.76 -5.45
N LYS A 170 5.54 -16.67 -4.52
CA LYS A 170 5.81 -18.09 -4.84
C LYS A 170 4.56 -18.98 -4.87
N LYS A 171 3.38 -18.48 -4.49
CA LYS A 171 2.16 -19.30 -4.46
C LYS A 171 1.79 -19.78 -5.86
N ASN A 172 1.48 -21.07 -5.99
CA ASN A 172 0.90 -21.61 -7.21
C ASN A 172 -0.63 -21.52 -7.15
N ILE A 173 -1.15 -20.30 -7.28
CA ILE A 173 -2.59 -20.00 -7.30
C ILE A 173 -2.86 -18.88 -8.31
N SER A 174 -4.01 -18.92 -8.98
CA SER A 174 -4.46 -17.82 -9.82
C SER A 174 -4.94 -16.64 -8.96
N LEU A 175 -4.86 -15.43 -9.52
CA LEU A 175 -5.35 -14.23 -8.86
C LEU A 175 -6.85 -14.34 -8.52
N SER A 176 -7.67 -14.78 -9.48
CA SER A 176 -9.11 -14.95 -9.31
C SER A 176 -9.46 -15.94 -8.19
N LYS A 177 -8.78 -17.10 -8.15
CA LYS A 177 -9.02 -18.11 -7.10
C LYS A 177 -8.67 -17.57 -5.72
N TYR A 178 -7.56 -16.83 -5.59
CA TYR A 178 -7.19 -16.24 -4.31
C TYR A 178 -8.20 -15.18 -3.85
N ILE A 179 -8.67 -14.32 -4.76
CA ILE A 179 -9.73 -13.33 -4.46
C ILE A 179 -11.00 -14.04 -3.99
N ASP A 180 -11.45 -15.07 -4.72
CA ASP A 180 -12.64 -15.85 -4.38
C ASP A 180 -12.51 -16.51 -3.00
N ASP A 181 -11.36 -17.10 -2.68
CA ASP A 181 -11.10 -17.69 -1.37
C ASP A 181 -11.17 -16.66 -0.23
N VAL A 182 -10.73 -15.43 -0.48
CA VAL A 182 -10.84 -14.33 0.50
C VAL A 182 -12.29 -13.88 0.65
N LEU A 183 -13.03 -13.72 -0.44
CA LEU A 183 -14.44 -13.28 -0.41
C LEU A 183 -15.34 -14.31 0.30
N ASN A 184 -15.16 -15.59 0.00
CA ASN A 184 -15.90 -16.68 0.66
C ASN A 184 -15.65 -16.68 2.17
N LYS A 185 -14.38 -16.55 2.60
CA LYS A 185 -14.02 -16.45 4.04
C LYS A 185 -14.64 -15.25 4.74
N ARG A 186 -15.00 -14.21 3.99
CA ARG A 186 -15.57 -12.96 4.50
C ARG A 186 -17.10 -12.90 4.38
N ASN A 187 -17.72 -13.95 3.84
CA ASN A 187 -19.15 -14.03 3.50
C ASN A 187 -19.58 -12.90 2.55
N LEU A 188 -18.77 -12.64 1.53
CA LEU A 188 -19.03 -11.62 0.49
C LEU A 188 -19.30 -12.24 -0.90
N LYS A 189 -19.22 -13.57 -0.98
CA LYS A 189 -19.52 -14.45 -2.12
C LYS A 189 -19.86 -15.82 -1.53
#